data_AF-A0A1Q4X1D7-F1
#
_entry.id   AF-A0A1Q4X1D7-F1
#
_cell.length_a   1.000
_cell.length_b   1.000
_cell.length_c   1.000
_cell.angle_alpha   90.00
_cell.angle_beta   90.00
_cell.angle_gamma   90.00
#
_symmetry.space_group_name_H-M   'P 1'
#
loop_
_entity.id
_entity.type
_entity.pdbx_description
1 polymer ?
#
loop_
_entity_poly.entity_id
_entity_poly.type
_entity_poly.pdbx_seq_one_letter_code
_entity_poly.pdbx_strand_id
1 'polypeptide(L)'
;MVTIAELETDPYPAYARLRREEPVSWVPEARQWLVTRWADVRTVLTDTERFTTDQPASSMHALCGGAPLLFREGPSHRDVREAFRHDYDPHRVTDYVDTIARPVAHRVADEVFGAGGADLAADYFEPVSAIATATHLGLGPEGADAMRRWGRVLTGVANNFGRDPAVDAEAAGVMADDAAVTSLVRRLRDAPDRSVISHLLHANRRGDGARPDADVLPVLKHIGLSVIEPGWLAGWTLAALWSAPDQLAAVRDDRALLGAAVYEALRWSGPVGVLGRRTTRAVTLGGRDIPADSVIAAAIASANRDEAEFTDPDRFDPHRDVRTHLGFGVGPHGCPAHPLVTATARTALDVLLERMPGVRPAPTWQAAPHGWKLRLPGPLDAVWEVASRKVS
;
A
#
# COMPACT_ATOMS: atom_id res chain seq x y z
N MET A 1 22.47 -10.21 15.18
CA MET A 1 21.99 -8.83 14.97
C MET A 1 21.28 -8.81 13.63
N VAL A 2 20.12 -8.17 13.52
CA VAL A 2 19.36 -8.14 12.26
C VAL A 2 19.91 -7.06 11.34
N THR A 3 20.06 -7.39 10.05
CA THR A 3 20.55 -6.49 8.99
C THR A 3 19.41 -6.00 8.09
N ILE A 4 19.61 -4.90 7.36
CA ILE A 4 18.65 -4.42 6.35
C ILE A 4 18.46 -5.47 5.25
N ALA A 5 19.53 -6.11 4.80
CA ALA A 5 19.46 -7.12 3.73
C ALA A 5 18.58 -8.31 4.11
N GLU A 6 18.70 -8.83 5.34
CA GLU A 6 17.80 -9.88 5.84
C GLU A 6 16.34 -9.40 5.87
N LEU A 7 16.11 -8.15 6.28
CA LEU A 7 14.77 -7.58 6.39
C LEU A 7 14.11 -7.29 5.04
N GLU A 8 14.89 -7.01 4.01
CA GLU A 8 14.42 -6.76 2.65
C GLU A 8 13.97 -8.05 1.95
N THR A 9 14.76 -9.12 2.02
CA THR A 9 14.45 -10.38 1.32
C THR A 9 13.38 -11.18 2.07
N ASP A 10 13.71 -11.72 3.24
CA ASP A 10 12.79 -12.53 4.04
C ASP A 10 12.93 -12.20 5.54
N PRO A 11 12.11 -11.27 6.05
CA PRO A 11 12.20 -10.83 7.42
C PRO A 11 11.53 -11.80 8.41
N TYR A 12 10.73 -12.77 7.96
CA TYR A 12 9.86 -13.55 8.84
C TYR A 12 10.64 -14.44 9.83
N PRO A 13 11.74 -15.12 9.44
CA PRO A 13 12.59 -15.85 10.40
C PRO A 13 13.19 -14.94 11.47
N ALA A 14 13.66 -13.74 11.08
CA ALA A 14 14.21 -12.76 12.01
C ALA A 14 13.13 -12.23 12.96
N TYR A 15 11.95 -11.91 12.43
CA TYR A 15 10.78 -11.48 13.22
C TYR A 15 10.35 -12.53 14.22
N ALA A 16 10.24 -13.80 13.84
CA ALA A 16 9.86 -14.87 14.76
C ALA A 16 10.85 -15.02 15.93
N ARG A 17 12.16 -14.92 15.64
CA ARG A 17 13.20 -14.91 16.69
C ARG A 17 13.06 -13.69 17.60
N LEU A 18 12.94 -12.48 17.03
CA LEU A 18 12.81 -11.25 17.80
C LEU A 18 11.56 -11.24 18.68
N ARG A 19 10.40 -11.69 18.20
CA ARG A 19 9.19 -11.78 19.02
C ARG A 19 9.40 -12.63 20.29
N ARG A 20 10.21 -13.69 20.24
CA ARG A 20 10.49 -14.53 21.41
C ARG A 20 11.54 -13.92 22.34
N GLU A 21 12.63 -13.39 21.77
CA GLU A 21 13.86 -13.10 22.52
C GLU A 21 14.07 -11.60 22.77
N GLU A 22 13.79 -10.74 21.79
CA GLU A 22 14.06 -9.29 21.83
C GLU A 22 12.99 -8.54 21.01
N PRO A 23 11.77 -8.37 21.55
CA PRO A 23 10.63 -7.87 20.78
C PRO A 23 10.76 -6.38 20.42
N VAL A 24 11.66 -5.68 21.11
CA VAL A 24 12.06 -4.30 20.85
C VAL A 24 13.58 -4.27 20.69
N SER A 25 14.05 -4.15 19.45
CA SER A 25 15.46 -4.28 19.10
C SER A 25 15.97 -3.03 18.39
N TRP A 26 17.17 -2.56 18.72
CA TRP A 26 17.83 -1.53 17.92
C TRP A 26 18.41 -2.15 16.64
N VAL A 27 18.17 -1.51 15.48
CA VAL A 27 18.74 -1.89 14.18
C VAL A 27 19.77 -0.83 13.77
N PRO A 28 21.08 -1.06 13.98
CA PRO A 28 22.10 -0.02 13.77
C PRO A 28 22.18 0.52 12.35
N GLU A 29 22.07 -0.35 11.35
CA GLU A 29 22.13 0.01 9.93
C GLU A 29 21.01 1.00 9.55
N ALA A 30 19.79 0.73 10.03
CA ALA A 30 18.63 1.58 9.80
C ALA A 30 18.55 2.79 10.72
N ARG A 31 19.27 2.75 11.86
CA ARG A 31 19.20 3.73 12.96
C ARG A 31 17.79 3.88 13.52
N GLN A 32 17.12 2.75 13.74
CA GLN A 32 15.73 2.70 14.21
C GLN A 32 15.53 1.58 15.25
N TRP A 33 14.55 1.78 16.13
CA TRP A 33 14.05 0.73 17.01
C TRP A 33 12.98 -0.08 16.30
N LEU A 34 13.18 -1.38 16.18
CA LEU A 34 12.26 -2.33 15.58
C LEU A 34 11.37 -2.96 16.65
N VAL A 35 10.05 -2.89 16.46
CA VAL A 35 9.02 -3.44 17.36
C VAL A 35 8.28 -4.55 16.63
N THR A 36 8.26 -5.78 17.18
CA THR A 36 7.85 -6.98 16.43
C THR A 36 6.61 -7.71 16.95
N ARG A 37 6.26 -7.60 18.23
CA ARG A 37 5.05 -8.23 18.79
C ARG A 37 3.79 -7.46 18.44
N TRP A 38 2.70 -8.16 18.18
CA TRP A 38 1.42 -7.56 17.79
C TRP A 38 0.93 -6.53 18.82
N ALA A 39 0.97 -6.86 20.11
CA ALA A 39 0.52 -5.97 21.18
C ALA A 39 1.36 -4.68 21.28
N ASP A 40 2.67 -4.79 21.11
CA ASP A 40 3.59 -3.64 21.14
C ASP A 40 3.43 -2.77 19.89
N VAL A 41 3.32 -3.38 18.70
CA VAL A 41 3.05 -2.68 17.44
C VAL A 41 1.71 -1.93 17.52
N ARG A 42 0.64 -2.59 17.98
CA ARG A 42 -0.67 -1.94 18.18
C ARG A 42 -0.55 -0.74 19.14
N THR A 43 0.21 -0.87 20.23
CA THR A 43 0.45 0.22 21.18
C THR A 43 1.13 1.40 20.49
N VAL A 44 2.20 1.15 19.73
CA VAL A 44 2.92 2.18 18.95
C VAL A 44 2.02 2.90 17.95
N LEU A 45 1.07 2.20 17.33
CA LEU A 45 0.18 2.79 16.35
C LEU A 45 -0.98 3.60 16.95
N THR A 46 -1.41 3.26 18.18
CA THR A 46 -2.61 3.83 18.81
C THR A 46 -2.31 4.90 19.86
N ASP A 47 -1.16 4.85 20.51
CA ASP A 47 -0.76 5.85 21.50
C ASP A 47 -0.02 7.02 20.84
N THR A 48 -0.80 7.95 20.27
CA THR A 48 -0.27 9.13 19.57
C THR A 48 0.40 10.14 20.49
N GLU A 49 0.19 10.06 21.80
CA GLU A 49 0.88 10.93 22.75
C GLU A 49 2.34 10.54 22.91
N ARG A 50 2.63 9.24 22.97
CA ARG A 50 4.00 8.70 23.07
C ARG A 50 4.68 8.53 21.72
N PHE A 51 3.90 8.23 20.68
CA PHE A 51 4.40 7.87 19.35
C PHE A 51 3.72 8.70 18.26
N THR A 52 4.43 9.72 17.77
CA THR A 52 3.95 10.62 16.72
C THR A 52 4.32 10.10 15.32
N THR A 53 3.51 10.42 14.31
CA THR A 53 3.85 10.21 12.90
C THR A 53 4.70 11.34 12.32
N ASP A 54 4.79 12.49 13.01
CA ASP A 54 5.61 13.62 12.59
C ASP A 54 7.10 13.23 12.50
N GLN A 55 7.66 13.37 11.31
CA GLN A 55 9.02 13.00 10.97
C GLN A 55 9.69 14.12 10.17
N PRO A 56 10.10 15.22 10.82
CA PRO A 56 10.59 16.42 10.13
C PRO A 56 11.88 16.16 9.32
N ALA A 57 12.64 15.12 9.68
CA ALA A 57 13.85 14.70 8.96
C ALA A 57 13.58 13.78 7.75
N SER A 58 12.32 13.42 7.46
CA SER A 58 11.98 12.56 6.32
C SER A 58 12.10 13.33 4.99
N SER A 59 12.80 12.76 4.00
CA SER A 59 12.95 13.34 2.64
C SER A 59 11.61 13.54 1.93
N MET A 60 10.59 12.77 2.32
CA MET A 60 9.21 12.91 1.87
C MET A 60 8.64 14.33 2.09
N HIS A 61 9.06 15.07 3.12
CA HIS A 61 8.65 16.47 3.31
C HIS A 61 9.12 17.36 2.16
N ALA A 62 10.40 17.22 1.78
CA ALA A 62 10.99 18.00 0.69
C ALA A 62 10.40 17.60 -0.66
N LEU A 63 10.29 16.29 -0.94
CA LEU A 63 9.75 15.76 -2.20
C LEU A 63 8.30 16.17 -2.44
N CYS A 64 7.48 16.19 -1.38
CA CYS A 64 6.08 16.57 -1.46
C CYS A 64 5.84 18.08 -1.32
N GLY A 65 6.88 18.88 -1.05
CA GLY A 65 6.77 20.33 -0.87
C GLY A 65 6.01 20.74 0.41
N GLY A 66 6.02 19.90 1.45
CA GLY A 66 5.31 20.12 2.70
C GLY A 66 4.96 18.80 3.41
N ALA A 67 4.20 18.87 4.50
CA ALA A 67 3.79 17.69 5.27
C ALA A 67 2.61 16.95 4.59
N PRO A 68 2.80 15.71 4.10
CA PRO A 68 1.70 14.85 3.65
C PRO A 68 0.75 14.53 4.80
N LEU A 69 -0.43 13.98 4.48
CA LEU A 69 -1.41 13.57 5.49
C LEU A 69 -0.80 12.63 6.55
N LEU A 70 0.04 11.68 6.12
CA LEU A 70 0.65 10.67 6.99
C LEU A 70 1.54 11.26 8.10
N PHE A 71 2.09 12.46 7.94
CA PHE A 71 2.99 13.10 8.91
C PHE A 71 2.35 14.24 9.70
N ARG A 72 1.04 14.42 9.56
CA ARG A 72 0.30 15.43 10.33
C ARG A 72 -0.21 14.80 11.61
N GLU A 73 -0.40 15.61 12.65
CA GLU A 73 -1.05 15.20 13.88
C GLU A 73 -2.23 16.12 14.24
N GLY A 74 -3.06 15.66 15.18
CA GLY A 74 -4.05 16.51 15.85
C GLY A 74 -5.07 17.16 14.90
N PRO A 75 -5.42 18.45 15.08
CA PRO A 75 -6.43 19.13 14.28
C PRO A 75 -6.12 19.19 12.77
N SER A 76 -4.86 19.41 12.38
CA SER A 76 -4.46 19.49 10.97
C SER A 76 -4.67 18.16 10.26
N HIS A 77 -4.27 17.05 10.91
CA HIS A 77 -4.53 15.70 10.40
C HIS A 77 -6.03 15.44 10.25
N ARG A 78 -6.84 15.74 11.28
CA ARG A 78 -8.29 15.50 11.25
C ARG A 78 -8.98 16.28 10.14
N ASP A 79 -8.64 17.55 9.94
CA ASP A 79 -9.25 18.38 8.89
C ASP A 79 -9.02 17.80 7.49
N VAL A 80 -7.77 17.48 7.16
CA VAL A 80 -7.41 16.92 5.85
C VAL A 80 -8.02 15.53 5.67
N ARG A 81 -7.92 14.66 6.68
CA ARG A 81 -8.45 13.29 6.64
C ARG A 81 -9.96 13.26 6.41
N GLU A 82 -10.72 14.10 7.13
CA GLU A 82 -12.18 14.09 7.09
C GLU A 82 -12.73 14.48 5.70
N ALA A 83 -11.94 15.18 4.89
CA ALA A 83 -12.33 15.53 3.53
C ALA A 83 -12.47 14.29 2.60
N PHE A 84 -11.80 13.18 2.93
CA PHE A 84 -11.88 11.94 2.16
C PHE A 84 -13.04 11.03 2.58
N ARG A 85 -13.68 11.28 3.74
CA ARG A 85 -14.58 10.30 4.37
C ARG A 85 -15.71 9.87 3.43
N HIS A 86 -16.30 10.83 2.74
CA HIS A 86 -17.41 10.62 1.82
C HIS A 86 -17.04 9.75 0.60
N ASP A 87 -15.80 9.84 0.11
CA ASP A 87 -15.37 9.10 -1.09
C ASP A 87 -15.23 7.60 -0.86
N TYR A 88 -15.10 7.19 0.40
CA TYR A 88 -14.88 5.80 0.78
C TYR A 88 -16.09 5.14 1.43
N ASP A 89 -17.25 5.81 1.39
CA ASP A 89 -18.53 5.22 1.80
C ASP A 89 -18.90 4.03 0.90
N PRO A 90 -19.59 2.99 1.41
CA PRO A 90 -19.84 1.75 0.66
C PRO A 90 -20.45 1.95 -0.74
N HIS A 91 -21.44 2.85 -0.87
CA HIS A 91 -22.05 3.15 -2.17
C HIS A 91 -21.05 3.78 -3.15
N ARG A 92 -20.14 4.64 -2.68
CA ARG A 92 -19.12 5.26 -3.54
C ARG A 92 -18.08 4.26 -3.99
N VAL A 93 -17.74 3.30 -3.13
CA VAL A 93 -16.84 2.20 -3.48
C VAL A 93 -17.48 1.29 -4.53
N THR A 94 -18.76 0.94 -4.39
CA THR A 94 -19.49 0.18 -5.41
C THR A 94 -19.52 0.92 -6.74
N ASP A 95 -19.88 2.21 -6.74
CA ASP A 95 -19.89 3.06 -7.93
C ASP A 95 -18.51 3.12 -8.60
N TYR A 96 -17.44 3.28 -7.82
CA TYR A 96 -16.05 3.23 -8.32
C TYR A 96 -15.71 1.87 -8.95
N VAL A 97 -16.10 0.76 -8.32
CA VAL A 97 -15.83 -0.59 -8.86
C VAL A 97 -16.49 -0.76 -10.22
N ASP A 98 -17.77 -0.38 -10.31
CA ASP A 98 -18.58 -0.60 -11.50
C ASP A 98 -18.21 0.34 -12.65
N THR A 99 -17.89 1.59 -12.35
CA THR A 99 -17.65 2.63 -13.37
C THR A 99 -16.18 2.82 -13.72
N ILE A 100 -15.25 2.45 -12.85
CA ILE A 100 -13.81 2.69 -13.03
C ILE A 100 -13.01 1.38 -12.94
N ALA A 101 -12.99 0.71 -11.79
CA ALA A 101 -12.01 -0.36 -11.55
C ALA A 101 -12.21 -1.56 -12.47
N ARG A 102 -13.45 -2.05 -12.62
CA ARG A 102 -13.75 -3.22 -13.47
C ARG A 102 -13.55 -2.91 -14.96
N PRO A 103 -14.04 -1.79 -15.53
CA PRO A 103 -13.72 -1.40 -16.90
C PRO A 103 -12.21 -1.28 -17.18
N VAL A 104 -11.46 -0.65 -16.26
CA VAL A 104 -10.00 -0.55 -16.37
C VAL A 104 -9.35 -1.94 -16.34
N ALA A 105 -9.77 -2.81 -15.42
CA ALA A 105 -9.27 -4.18 -15.32
C ALA A 105 -9.50 -4.99 -16.60
N HIS A 106 -10.67 -4.86 -17.25
CA HIS A 106 -10.92 -5.51 -18.54
C HIS A 106 -10.09 -4.92 -19.68
N ARG A 107 -9.92 -3.59 -19.73
CA ARG A 107 -9.12 -2.95 -20.78
C ARG A 107 -7.65 -3.36 -20.71
N VAL A 108 -7.04 -3.30 -19.52
CA VAL A 108 -5.64 -3.73 -19.34
C VAL A 108 -5.51 -5.24 -19.62
N ALA A 109 -6.50 -6.03 -19.24
CA ALA A 109 -6.59 -7.44 -19.63
C ALA A 109 -6.53 -7.63 -21.15
N ASP A 110 -7.31 -6.86 -21.93
CA ASP A 110 -7.33 -6.96 -23.39
C ASP A 110 -5.97 -6.64 -24.04
N GLU A 111 -5.19 -5.74 -23.42
CA GLU A 111 -3.85 -5.35 -23.88
C GLU A 111 -2.79 -6.45 -23.60
N VAL A 112 -2.91 -7.17 -22.49
CA VAL A 112 -1.91 -8.17 -22.04
C VAL A 112 -2.20 -9.57 -22.59
N PHE A 113 -3.47 -9.96 -22.71
CA PHE A 113 -3.81 -11.39 -22.78
C PHE A 113 -3.52 -12.06 -24.13
N GLY A 114 -3.29 -11.27 -25.19
CA GLY A 114 -2.89 -11.77 -26.50
C GLY A 114 -1.49 -12.39 -26.55
N ALA A 115 -0.64 -12.16 -25.54
CA ALA A 115 0.76 -12.58 -25.54
C ALA A 115 1.00 -14.03 -25.07
N GLY A 116 0.06 -14.66 -24.36
CA GLY A 116 0.20 -16.02 -23.82
C GLY A 116 1.09 -16.14 -22.56
N GLY A 117 1.67 -15.02 -22.12
CA GLY A 117 2.38 -14.89 -20.85
C GLY A 117 2.78 -13.44 -20.58
N ALA A 118 2.97 -13.08 -19.30
CA ALA A 118 3.34 -11.74 -18.85
C ALA A 118 3.86 -11.75 -17.40
N ASP A 119 4.51 -10.67 -16.97
CA ASP A 119 4.68 -10.38 -15.54
C ASP A 119 3.39 -9.72 -15.03
N LEU A 120 2.52 -10.49 -14.38
CA LEU A 120 1.22 -9.97 -13.94
C LEU A 120 1.34 -8.84 -12.92
N ALA A 121 2.46 -8.72 -12.19
CA ALA A 121 2.66 -7.60 -11.27
C ALA A 121 2.84 -6.29 -12.05
N ALA A 122 3.80 -6.26 -12.98
CA ALA A 122 4.16 -5.05 -13.73
C ALA A 122 3.23 -4.74 -14.90
N ASP A 123 2.69 -5.78 -15.56
CA ASP A 123 1.95 -5.66 -16.82
C ASP A 123 0.43 -5.60 -16.62
N TYR A 124 -0.08 -6.14 -15.50
CA TYR A 124 -1.53 -6.16 -15.22
C TYR A 124 -1.91 -5.42 -13.93
N PHE A 125 -1.45 -5.87 -12.77
CA PHE A 125 -1.92 -5.34 -11.49
C PHE A 125 -1.51 -3.88 -11.24
N GLU A 126 -0.25 -3.52 -11.50
CA GLU A 126 0.22 -2.14 -11.38
C GLU A 126 -0.56 -1.17 -12.30
N PRO A 127 -0.71 -1.44 -13.62
CA PRO A 127 -1.49 -0.59 -14.50
C PRO A 127 -2.96 -0.46 -14.08
N VAL A 128 -3.61 -1.56 -13.70
CA VAL A 128 -5.01 -1.52 -13.23
C VAL A 128 -5.14 -0.60 -12.02
N SER A 129 -4.28 -0.76 -11.03
CA SER A 129 -4.25 0.06 -9.83
C SER A 129 -4.00 1.54 -10.12
N ALA A 130 -2.95 1.83 -10.90
CA ALA A 130 -2.54 3.19 -11.20
C ALA A 130 -3.62 3.95 -11.98
N ILE A 131 -4.19 3.33 -13.01
CA ILE A 131 -5.19 3.98 -13.88
C ILE A 131 -6.52 4.16 -13.16
N ALA A 132 -6.97 3.15 -12.41
CA ALA A 132 -8.22 3.24 -11.66
C ALA A 132 -8.11 4.31 -10.56
N THR A 133 -7.01 4.33 -9.81
CA THR A 133 -6.79 5.32 -8.75
C THR A 133 -6.63 6.72 -9.32
N ALA A 134 -5.82 6.93 -10.37
CA ALA A 134 -5.64 8.25 -10.98
C ALA A 134 -6.95 8.81 -11.56
N THR A 135 -7.79 7.96 -12.17
CA THR A 135 -9.13 8.34 -12.63
C THR A 135 -10.01 8.78 -11.44
N HIS A 136 -10.01 8.02 -10.35
CA HIS A 136 -10.80 8.36 -9.15
C HIS A 136 -10.34 9.67 -8.48
N LEU A 137 -9.04 9.96 -8.52
CA LEU A 137 -8.46 11.23 -8.06
C LEU A 137 -8.81 12.43 -8.97
N GLY A 138 -9.31 12.19 -10.19
CA GLY A 138 -9.62 13.25 -11.17
C GLY A 138 -8.46 13.63 -12.09
N LEU A 139 -7.34 12.88 -12.05
CA LEU A 139 -6.21 13.03 -12.97
C LEU A 139 -6.49 12.40 -14.34
N GLY A 140 -7.38 11.40 -14.38
CA GLY A 140 -7.65 10.61 -15.58
C GLY A 140 -6.50 9.68 -15.98
N PRO A 141 -6.62 8.97 -17.12
CA PRO A 141 -5.61 8.03 -17.60
C PRO A 141 -4.25 8.68 -17.89
N GLU A 142 -4.23 9.92 -18.41
CA GLU A 142 -2.98 10.62 -18.75
C GLU A 142 -2.12 10.92 -17.51
N GLY A 143 -2.74 11.22 -16.37
CA GLY A 143 -2.01 11.40 -15.11
C GLY A 143 -1.58 10.09 -14.44
N ALA A 144 -2.10 8.94 -14.87
CA ALA A 144 -1.76 7.64 -14.28
C ALA A 144 -0.29 7.29 -14.48
N ASP A 145 0.28 7.59 -15.65
CA ASP A 145 1.69 7.31 -15.93
C ASP A 145 2.63 8.15 -15.07
N ALA A 146 2.31 9.43 -14.86
CA ALA A 146 3.07 10.29 -13.95
C ALA A 146 3.01 9.75 -12.52
N MET A 147 1.81 9.43 -12.03
CA MET A 147 1.62 8.88 -10.69
C MET A 147 2.31 7.53 -10.49
N ARG A 148 2.32 6.66 -11.52
CA ARG A 148 3.04 5.37 -11.48
C ARG A 148 4.55 5.57 -11.40
N ARG A 149 5.12 6.50 -12.18
CA ARG A 149 6.56 6.84 -12.08
C ARG A 149 6.89 7.39 -10.70
N TRP A 150 6.07 8.27 -10.17
CA TRP A 150 6.22 8.81 -8.82
C TRP A 150 6.13 7.74 -7.75
N GLY A 151 5.17 6.82 -7.86
CA GLY A 151 5.02 5.70 -6.93
C GLY A 151 6.27 4.83 -6.85
N ARG A 152 6.91 4.54 -7.99
CA ARG A 152 8.17 3.77 -8.03
C ARG A 152 9.31 4.48 -7.31
N VAL A 153 9.57 5.75 -7.61
CA VAL A 153 10.67 6.49 -6.96
C VAL A 153 10.38 6.75 -5.47
N LEU A 154 9.13 7.06 -5.11
CA LEU A 154 8.72 7.24 -3.72
C LEU A 154 8.81 5.94 -2.92
N THR A 155 8.63 4.78 -3.56
CA THR A 155 8.85 3.47 -2.95
C THR A 155 10.33 3.22 -2.65
N GLY A 156 11.21 3.59 -3.59
CA GLY A 156 12.65 3.60 -3.36
C GLY A 156 13.01 4.44 -2.15
N VAL A 157 12.50 5.68 -2.08
CA VAL A 157 12.70 6.58 -0.94
C VAL A 157 12.15 5.98 0.37
N ALA A 158 10.96 5.37 0.33
CA ALA A 158 10.34 4.74 1.49
C ALA A 158 11.19 3.57 2.05
N ASN A 159 11.90 2.84 1.18
CA ASN A 159 12.80 1.75 1.54
C ASN A 159 14.27 2.20 1.71
N ASN A 160 14.61 3.48 1.57
CA ASN A 160 16.00 3.99 1.63
C ASN A 160 16.55 4.09 3.06
N PHE A 161 16.59 2.97 3.78
CA PHE A 161 17.08 2.92 5.17
C PHE A 161 18.59 3.18 5.27
N GLY A 162 19.35 2.86 4.20
CA GLY A 162 20.77 3.19 4.08
C GLY A 162 21.05 4.70 3.90
N ARG A 163 20.01 5.51 3.63
CA ARG A 163 20.10 6.96 3.37
C ARG A 163 21.05 7.29 2.22
N ASP A 164 20.98 6.53 1.14
CA ASP A 164 21.69 6.85 -0.09
C ASP A 164 21.10 8.13 -0.71
N PRO A 165 21.88 9.23 -0.81
CA PRO A 165 21.38 10.48 -1.39
C PRO A 165 21.01 10.37 -2.87
N ALA A 166 21.52 9.37 -3.59
CA ALA A 166 21.19 9.18 -5.01
C ALA A 166 19.71 8.82 -5.20
N VAL A 167 19.12 8.05 -4.29
CA VAL A 167 17.70 7.67 -4.32
C VAL A 167 16.80 8.90 -4.14
N ASP A 168 17.13 9.78 -3.19
CA ASP A 168 16.38 11.03 -2.98
C ASP A 168 16.54 11.99 -4.18
N ALA A 169 17.73 12.06 -4.78
CA ALA A 169 18.00 12.89 -5.95
C ALA A 169 17.24 12.41 -7.21
N GLU A 170 17.18 11.10 -7.44
CA GLU A 170 16.38 10.50 -8.52
C GLU A 170 14.89 10.84 -8.32
N ALA A 171 14.36 10.62 -7.12
CA ALA A 171 12.97 10.94 -6.80
C ALA A 171 12.67 12.43 -7.03
N ALA A 172 13.56 13.32 -6.60
CA ALA A 172 13.40 14.75 -6.83
C ALA A 172 13.39 15.10 -8.32
N GLY A 173 14.25 14.47 -9.13
CA GLY A 173 14.28 14.67 -10.58
C GLY A 173 13.01 14.20 -11.28
N VAL A 174 12.49 13.03 -10.92
CA VAL A 174 11.25 12.47 -11.50
C VAL A 174 10.01 13.25 -11.05
N MET A 175 9.99 13.74 -9.81
CA MET A 175 8.88 14.52 -9.26
C MET A 175 8.94 16.01 -9.58
N ALA A 176 10.00 16.49 -10.23
CA ALA A 176 10.12 17.88 -10.67
C ALA A 176 9.07 18.24 -11.73
N ASP A 177 8.67 17.29 -12.57
CA ASP A 177 7.52 17.44 -13.46
C ASP A 177 6.22 17.12 -12.73
N ASP A 178 5.64 18.14 -12.10
CA ASP A 178 4.37 18.07 -11.36
C ASP A 178 3.18 18.74 -12.06
N ALA A 179 3.33 19.04 -13.36
CA ALA A 179 2.36 19.81 -14.13
C ALA A 179 0.95 19.20 -14.12
N ALA A 180 0.84 17.87 -14.18
CA ALA A 180 -0.44 17.16 -14.13
C ALA A 180 -1.18 17.40 -12.80
N VAL A 181 -0.44 17.38 -11.69
CA VAL A 181 -0.98 17.55 -10.33
C VAL A 181 -1.32 19.01 -10.05
N THR A 182 -0.42 19.94 -10.38
CA THR A 182 -0.65 21.38 -10.16
C THR A 182 -1.77 21.91 -11.06
N SER A 183 -1.83 21.47 -12.31
CA SER A 183 -2.93 21.83 -13.23
C SER A 183 -4.27 21.28 -12.79
N LEU A 184 -4.31 20.05 -12.25
CA LEU A 184 -5.52 19.48 -11.68
C LEU A 184 -6.05 20.33 -10.52
N VAL A 185 -5.19 20.67 -9.56
CA VAL A 185 -5.59 21.48 -8.38
C VAL A 185 -6.12 22.84 -8.82
N ARG A 186 -5.44 23.52 -9.77
CA ARG A 186 -5.91 24.79 -10.33
C ARG A 186 -7.28 24.65 -11.00
N ARG A 187 -7.45 23.66 -11.89
CA ARG A 187 -8.73 23.39 -12.57
C ARG A 187 -9.86 23.17 -11.56
N LEU A 188 -9.65 22.32 -10.57
CA LEU A 188 -10.66 21.95 -9.59
C LEU A 188 -11.02 23.07 -8.62
N ARG A 189 -10.13 24.05 -8.45
CA ARG A 189 -10.41 25.25 -7.66
C ARG A 189 -11.46 26.13 -8.35
N ASP A 190 -11.38 26.28 -9.67
CA ASP A 190 -12.29 27.10 -10.47
C ASP A 190 -13.55 26.34 -10.91
N ALA A 191 -13.42 25.04 -11.18
CA ALA A 191 -14.49 24.17 -11.64
C ALA A 191 -14.50 22.84 -10.83
N PRO A 192 -15.14 22.83 -9.65
CA PRO A 192 -15.28 21.63 -8.84
C PRO A 192 -16.00 20.50 -9.59
N ASP A 193 -15.58 19.26 -9.36
CA ASP A 193 -16.22 18.06 -9.88
C ASP A 193 -16.43 17.03 -8.77
N ARG A 194 -16.67 15.75 -9.14
CA ARG A 194 -16.96 14.67 -8.17
C ARG A 194 -15.73 13.83 -7.82
N SER A 195 -14.52 14.28 -8.19
CA SER A 195 -13.27 13.58 -7.89
C SER A 195 -12.86 13.75 -6.44
N VAL A 196 -12.06 12.79 -5.95
CA VAL A 196 -11.49 12.84 -4.59
C VAL A 196 -10.71 14.12 -4.34
N ILE A 197 -9.95 14.62 -5.33
CA ILE A 197 -9.17 15.85 -5.15
C ILE A 197 -10.08 17.08 -5.11
N SER A 198 -11.23 17.05 -5.79
CA SER A 198 -12.22 18.12 -5.64
C SER A 198 -12.80 18.14 -4.22
N HIS A 199 -13.14 16.98 -3.66
CA HIS A 199 -13.58 16.92 -2.26
C HIS A 199 -12.46 17.30 -1.29
N LEU A 200 -11.21 16.90 -1.53
CA LEU A 200 -10.06 17.33 -0.71
C LEU A 200 -9.92 18.86 -0.67
N LEU A 201 -10.22 19.55 -1.77
CA LEU A 201 -10.21 21.00 -1.86
C LEU A 201 -11.41 21.65 -1.15
N HIS A 202 -12.62 21.10 -1.32
CA HIS A 202 -13.85 21.84 -1.02
C HIS A 202 -14.66 21.28 0.16
N ALA A 203 -14.44 20.04 0.57
CA ALA A 203 -15.18 19.43 1.68
C ALA A 203 -14.77 20.04 3.04
N ASN A 204 -15.72 20.09 3.97
CA ASN A 204 -15.54 20.58 5.34
C ASN A 204 -14.98 22.01 5.44
N ARG A 205 -15.13 22.83 4.40
CA ARG A 205 -14.72 24.24 4.40
C ARG A 205 -15.80 25.14 5.01
N ARG A 206 -15.36 26.12 5.81
CA ARG A 206 -16.23 27.19 6.32
C ARG A 206 -16.12 28.38 5.38
N GLY A 207 -17.24 28.80 4.79
CA GLY A 207 -17.29 29.87 3.78
C GLY A 207 -16.90 29.38 2.38
N ASP A 208 -16.77 30.31 1.44
CA ASP A 208 -16.66 30.02 0.01
C ASP A 208 -15.23 29.67 -0.46
N GLY A 209 -14.30 29.43 0.48
CA GLY A 209 -12.88 29.25 0.18
C GLY A 209 -12.42 27.80 0.15
N ALA A 210 -11.87 27.37 -0.98
CA ALA A 210 -11.19 26.09 -1.13
C ALA A 210 -9.92 26.00 -0.26
N ARG A 211 -9.59 24.78 0.19
CA ARG A 211 -8.41 24.46 1.02
C ARG A 211 -7.11 25.01 0.40
N PRO A 212 -6.15 25.53 1.19
CA PRO A 212 -4.88 26.05 0.66
C PRO A 212 -4.04 24.96 -0.02
N ASP A 213 -3.24 25.35 -1.01
CA ASP A 213 -2.37 24.41 -1.74
C ASP A 213 -1.36 23.70 -0.82
N ALA A 214 -0.89 24.36 0.24
CA ALA A 214 -0.02 23.78 1.27
C ALA A 214 -0.65 22.60 2.02
N ASP A 215 -1.98 22.46 1.97
CA ASP A 215 -2.73 21.35 2.58
C ASP A 215 -3.22 20.32 1.55
N VAL A 216 -3.01 20.56 0.25
CA VAL A 216 -3.49 19.72 -0.86
C VAL A 216 -2.33 19.10 -1.62
N LEU A 217 -1.37 19.90 -2.08
CA LEU A 217 -0.27 19.43 -2.93
C LEU A 217 0.62 18.39 -2.23
N PRO A 218 1.02 18.55 -0.94
CA PRO A 218 1.81 17.51 -0.29
C PRO A 218 1.06 16.19 -0.13
N VAL A 219 -0.26 16.26 0.04
CA VAL A 219 -1.12 15.08 0.14
C VAL A 219 -1.21 14.37 -1.21
N LEU A 220 -1.51 15.11 -2.29
CA LEU A 220 -1.64 14.57 -3.63
C LEU A 220 -0.30 14.01 -4.17
N LYS A 221 0.81 14.70 -3.95
CA LYS A 221 2.15 14.19 -4.30
C LYS A 221 2.46 12.89 -3.58
N HIS A 222 2.14 12.80 -2.29
CA HIS A 222 2.36 11.58 -1.51
C HIS A 222 1.43 10.43 -1.91
N ILE A 223 0.19 10.71 -2.36
CA ILE A 223 -0.71 9.69 -2.92
C ILE A 223 -0.08 8.96 -4.12
N GLY A 224 0.91 9.56 -4.79
CA GLY A 224 1.76 8.88 -5.79
C GLY A 224 2.33 7.55 -5.28
N LEU A 225 2.73 7.48 -4.01
CA LEU A 225 3.19 6.24 -3.38
C LEU A 225 2.08 5.17 -3.33
N SER A 226 0.84 5.58 -3.11
CA SER A 226 -0.29 4.69 -2.86
C SER A 226 -1.08 4.27 -4.10
N VAL A 227 -0.83 4.87 -5.28
CA VAL A 227 -1.57 4.51 -6.51
C VAL A 227 -1.26 3.10 -7.01
N ILE A 228 -0.10 2.52 -6.65
CA ILE A 228 0.34 1.19 -7.09
C ILE A 228 0.09 0.09 -6.06
N GLU A 229 -0.07 0.44 -4.78
CA GLU A 229 -0.22 -0.49 -3.66
C GLU A 229 -1.43 -1.46 -3.80
N PRO A 230 -2.62 -1.04 -4.29
CA PRO A 230 -3.71 -1.98 -4.55
C PRO A 230 -3.32 -3.08 -5.54
N GLY A 231 -2.52 -2.75 -6.56
CA GLY A 231 -1.98 -3.71 -7.50
C GLY A 231 -1.04 -4.71 -6.83
N TRP A 232 -0.16 -4.24 -5.94
CA TRP A 232 0.71 -5.13 -5.18
C TRP A 232 -0.06 -6.01 -4.20
N LEU A 233 -1.15 -5.52 -3.60
CA LEU A 233 -2.02 -6.36 -2.78
C LEU A 233 -2.65 -7.49 -3.62
N ALA A 234 -3.11 -7.18 -4.85
CA ALA A 234 -3.58 -8.19 -5.77
C ALA A 234 -2.47 -9.20 -6.12
N GLY A 235 -1.26 -8.71 -6.41
CA GLY A 235 -0.09 -9.55 -6.69
C GLY A 235 0.29 -10.47 -5.53
N TRP A 236 0.32 -9.95 -4.30
CA TRP A 236 0.56 -10.75 -3.10
C TRP A 236 -0.52 -11.81 -2.87
N THR A 237 -1.78 -11.48 -3.16
CA THR A 237 -2.88 -12.44 -3.10
C THR A 237 -2.68 -13.56 -4.12
N LEU A 238 -2.30 -13.22 -5.36
CA LEU A 238 -2.02 -14.23 -6.38
C LEU A 238 -0.82 -15.12 -6.02
N ALA A 239 0.27 -14.53 -5.53
CA ALA A 239 1.45 -15.27 -5.08
C ALA A 239 1.11 -16.24 -3.93
N ALA A 240 0.29 -15.80 -2.97
CA ALA A 240 -0.19 -16.65 -1.87
C ALA A 240 -1.05 -17.81 -2.39
N LEU A 241 -1.96 -17.55 -3.32
CA LEU A 241 -2.81 -18.58 -3.94
C LEU A 241 -1.99 -19.58 -4.76
N TRP A 242 -0.98 -19.15 -5.51
CA TRP A 242 -0.06 -20.06 -6.22
C TRP A 242 0.77 -20.92 -5.26
N SER A 243 1.06 -20.41 -4.07
CA SER A 243 1.75 -21.16 -3.01
C SER A 243 0.82 -22.11 -2.24
N ALA A 244 -0.50 -22.02 -2.45
CA ALA A 244 -1.51 -22.83 -1.79
C ALA A 244 -2.56 -23.37 -2.81
N PRO A 245 -2.22 -24.38 -3.64
CA PRO A 245 -3.06 -24.82 -4.75
C PRO A 245 -4.50 -25.22 -4.37
N ASP A 246 -4.69 -25.83 -3.20
CA ASP A 246 -6.02 -26.20 -2.69
C ASP A 246 -6.89 -24.96 -2.43
N GLN A 247 -6.28 -23.87 -1.94
CA GLN A 247 -6.97 -22.60 -1.71
C GLN A 247 -7.28 -21.88 -3.02
N LEU A 248 -6.38 -21.97 -4.01
CA LEU A 248 -6.65 -21.47 -5.37
C LEU A 248 -7.81 -22.23 -6.03
N ALA A 249 -7.88 -23.55 -5.86
CA ALA A 249 -9.00 -24.35 -6.36
C ALA A 249 -10.32 -23.91 -5.71
N ALA A 250 -10.36 -23.78 -4.38
CA ALA A 250 -11.54 -23.28 -3.66
C ALA A 250 -12.00 -21.89 -4.15
N VAL A 251 -11.05 -20.96 -4.37
CA VAL A 251 -11.34 -19.61 -4.89
C VAL A 251 -11.83 -19.63 -6.35
N ARG A 252 -11.40 -20.60 -7.16
CA ARG A 252 -11.89 -20.79 -8.53
C ARG A 252 -13.32 -21.34 -8.54
N ASP A 253 -13.62 -22.26 -7.64
CA ASP A 253 -14.94 -22.87 -7.49
C ASP A 253 -15.96 -21.87 -6.89
N ASP A 254 -15.53 -21.05 -5.93
CA ASP A 254 -16.34 -19.99 -5.32
C ASP A 254 -15.61 -18.64 -5.27
N ARG A 255 -15.98 -17.75 -6.20
CA ARG A 255 -15.46 -16.37 -6.29
C ARG A 255 -15.78 -15.51 -5.07
N ALA A 256 -16.76 -15.88 -4.23
CA ALA A 256 -17.05 -15.14 -3.01
C ALA A 256 -15.86 -15.16 -2.04
N LEU A 257 -15.00 -16.19 -2.09
CA LEU A 257 -13.80 -16.30 -1.26
C LEU A 257 -12.69 -15.29 -1.60
N LEU A 258 -12.73 -14.65 -2.78
CA LEU A 258 -11.69 -13.69 -3.18
C LEU A 258 -11.54 -12.53 -2.19
N GLY A 259 -12.66 -12.05 -1.63
CA GLY A 259 -12.61 -10.99 -0.62
C GLY A 259 -11.80 -11.42 0.60
N ALA A 260 -12.08 -12.60 1.14
CA ALA A 260 -11.38 -13.14 2.30
C ALA A 260 -9.91 -13.47 1.98
N ALA A 261 -9.62 -13.99 0.79
CA ALA A 261 -8.26 -14.23 0.32
C ALA A 261 -7.41 -12.95 0.25
N VAL A 262 -7.99 -11.83 -0.19
CA VAL A 262 -7.30 -10.52 -0.22
C VAL A 262 -6.93 -10.06 1.19
N TYR A 263 -7.85 -10.20 2.16
CA TYR A 263 -7.58 -9.84 3.56
C TYR A 263 -6.55 -10.77 4.21
N GLU A 264 -6.63 -12.08 3.95
CA GLU A 264 -5.63 -13.02 4.44
C GLU A 264 -4.26 -12.76 3.80
N ALA A 265 -4.19 -12.40 2.52
CA ALA A 265 -2.94 -12.05 1.86
C ALA A 265 -2.32 -10.79 2.47
N LEU A 266 -3.15 -9.79 2.81
CA LEU A 266 -2.71 -8.59 3.52
C LEU A 266 -2.11 -8.92 4.90
N ARG A 267 -2.73 -9.85 5.64
CA ARG A 267 -2.17 -10.34 6.91
C ARG A 267 -0.87 -11.11 6.66
N TRP A 268 -0.90 -12.08 5.75
CA TRP A 268 0.18 -13.03 5.53
C TRP A 268 1.43 -12.38 4.94
N SER A 269 1.32 -11.53 3.91
CA SER A 269 2.47 -10.85 3.31
C SER A 269 2.06 -9.56 2.59
N GLY A 270 1.26 -8.72 3.25
CA GLY A 270 0.76 -7.50 2.65
C GLY A 270 1.84 -6.49 2.23
N PRO A 271 1.49 -5.49 1.40
CA PRO A 271 2.45 -4.51 0.88
C PRO A 271 3.16 -3.65 1.94
N VAL A 272 2.55 -3.46 3.11
CA VAL A 272 3.13 -2.65 4.20
C VAL A 272 3.84 -3.55 5.20
N GLY A 273 5.17 -3.54 5.17
CA GLY A 273 6.01 -4.28 6.11
C GLY A 273 6.20 -3.55 7.44
N VAL A 274 6.42 -2.23 7.40
CA VAL A 274 6.71 -1.41 8.58
C VAL A 274 6.01 -0.06 8.50
N LEU A 275 5.49 0.43 9.63
CA LEU A 275 5.05 1.82 9.79
C LEU A 275 5.98 2.58 10.74
N GLY A 276 6.40 3.77 10.32
CA GLY A 276 7.28 4.63 11.09
C GLY A 276 6.54 5.41 12.18
N ARG A 277 7.16 5.54 13.36
CA ARG A 277 6.79 6.51 14.41
C ARG A 277 8.03 7.18 14.97
N ARG A 278 7.84 8.23 15.75
CA ARG A 278 8.89 8.89 16.53
C ARG A 278 8.44 9.04 17.98
N THR A 279 9.32 8.78 18.93
CA THR A 279 8.98 8.96 20.35
C THR A 279 8.96 10.46 20.70
N THR A 280 7.92 10.90 21.40
CA THR A 280 7.79 12.31 21.85
C THR A 280 8.52 12.56 23.17
N ARG A 281 8.77 11.49 23.94
CA ARG A 281 9.48 11.46 25.22
C ARG A 281 10.14 10.09 25.38
N ALA A 282 11.00 9.92 26.38
CA ALA A 282 11.53 8.60 26.71
C ALA A 282 10.37 7.66 27.12
N VAL A 283 10.41 6.41 26.66
CA VAL A 283 9.38 5.41 26.93
C VAL A 283 10.00 4.05 27.19
N THR A 284 9.34 3.23 28.01
CA THR A 284 9.65 1.80 28.14
C THR A 284 8.61 1.01 27.37
N LEU A 285 9.04 0.15 26.44
CA LEU A 285 8.18 -0.71 25.62
C LEU A 285 8.84 -2.09 25.49
N GLY A 286 8.07 -3.18 25.62
CA GLY A 286 8.62 -4.53 25.53
C GLY A 286 9.80 -4.82 26.47
N GLY A 287 9.87 -4.12 27.61
CA GLY A 287 10.98 -4.23 28.58
C GLY A 287 12.26 -3.48 28.20
N ARG A 288 12.23 -2.62 27.17
CA ARG A 288 13.38 -1.83 26.69
C ARG A 288 13.10 -0.34 26.83
N ASP A 289 14.10 0.40 27.30
CA ASP A 289 14.04 1.86 27.38
C ASP A 289 14.45 2.48 26.04
N ILE A 290 13.53 3.26 25.48
CA ILE A 290 13.70 3.97 24.21
C ILE A 290 13.81 5.47 24.53
N PRO A 291 14.89 6.15 24.10
CA PRO A 291 15.04 7.59 24.28
C PRO A 291 13.93 8.41 23.63
N ALA A 292 13.78 9.67 24.05
CA ALA A 292 12.99 10.65 23.31
C ALA A 292 13.58 10.87 21.90
N ASP A 293 12.73 11.30 20.95
CA ASP A 293 13.10 11.60 19.57
C ASP A 293 13.71 10.42 18.79
N SER A 294 13.43 9.19 19.24
CA SER A 294 13.87 7.96 18.58
C SER A 294 12.89 7.56 17.49
N VAL A 295 13.42 7.14 16.34
CA VAL A 295 12.60 6.60 15.25
C VAL A 295 12.29 5.12 15.50
N ILE A 296 11.03 4.78 15.35
CA ILE A 296 10.47 3.45 15.56
C ILE A 296 10.01 2.87 14.22
N ALA A 297 10.43 1.64 13.94
CA ALA A 297 9.90 0.75 12.93
C ALA A 297 8.89 -0.20 13.57
N ALA A 298 7.59 0.11 13.47
CA ALA A 298 6.53 -0.79 13.91
C ALA A 298 6.31 -1.88 12.83
N ALA A 299 6.77 -3.10 13.08
CA ALA A 299 6.77 -4.18 12.07
C ALA A 299 5.39 -4.81 11.91
N ILE A 300 4.60 -4.24 11.01
CA ILE A 300 3.27 -4.74 10.62
C ILE A 300 3.34 -6.18 10.13
N ALA A 301 4.31 -6.49 9.25
CA ALA A 301 4.51 -7.85 8.74
C ALA A 301 4.84 -8.86 9.85
N SER A 302 5.55 -8.43 10.90
CA SER A 302 5.79 -9.30 12.07
C SER A 302 4.52 -9.48 12.90
N ALA A 303 3.84 -8.38 13.23
CA ALA A 303 2.63 -8.40 14.05
C ALA A 303 1.52 -9.26 13.42
N ASN A 304 1.36 -9.19 12.10
CA ASN A 304 0.37 -9.98 11.38
C ASN A 304 0.72 -11.48 11.31
N ARG A 305 1.93 -11.87 11.71
CA ARG A 305 2.36 -13.26 11.86
C ARG A 305 2.77 -13.61 13.30
N ASP A 306 2.28 -12.85 14.28
CA ASP A 306 2.53 -13.13 15.68
C ASP A 306 1.71 -14.35 16.13
N GLU A 307 2.39 -15.39 16.59
CA GLU A 307 1.78 -16.63 17.09
C GLU A 307 0.91 -16.42 18.35
N ALA A 308 1.09 -15.30 19.06
CA ALA A 308 0.23 -14.94 20.19
C ALA A 308 -1.16 -14.43 19.75
N GLU A 309 -1.30 -14.00 18.49
CA GLU A 309 -2.55 -13.46 17.93
C GLU A 309 -3.16 -14.40 16.87
N PHE A 310 -2.33 -15.02 16.01
CA PHE A 310 -2.77 -15.87 14.92
C PHE A 310 -2.20 -17.29 15.05
N THR A 311 -3.07 -18.30 15.15
CA THR A 311 -2.66 -19.72 15.15
C THR A 311 -2.06 -20.12 13.80
N ASP A 312 -0.94 -20.86 13.77
CA ASP A 312 -0.21 -21.22 12.54
C ASP A 312 -0.04 -20.01 11.60
N PRO A 313 0.62 -18.92 12.07
CA PRO A 313 0.57 -17.62 11.41
C PRO A 313 1.22 -17.60 10.01
N ASP A 314 2.14 -18.53 9.75
CA ASP A 314 2.83 -18.66 8.46
C ASP A 314 2.00 -19.40 7.39
N ARG A 315 0.89 -20.04 7.77
CA ARG A 315 -0.03 -20.66 6.83
C ARG A 315 -1.02 -19.63 6.30
N PHE A 316 -1.08 -19.52 4.97
CA PHE A 316 -2.13 -18.79 4.26
C PHE A 316 -3.44 -19.59 4.30
N ASP A 317 -4.49 -19.00 4.85
CA ASP A 317 -5.82 -19.59 4.95
C ASP A 317 -6.92 -18.52 4.76
N PRO A 318 -7.58 -18.45 3.58
CA PRO A 318 -8.69 -17.53 3.32
C PRO A 318 -9.87 -17.65 4.28
N HIS A 319 -10.00 -18.74 5.04
CA HIS A 319 -11.08 -18.92 6.02
C HIS A 319 -10.72 -18.41 7.42
N ARG A 320 -9.48 -17.95 7.62
CA ARG A 320 -9.02 -17.38 8.89
C ARG A 320 -9.79 -16.12 9.26
N ASP A 321 -10.13 -15.97 10.53
CA ASP A 321 -10.55 -14.67 11.07
C ASP A 321 -9.34 -13.74 11.18
N VAL A 322 -9.33 -12.69 10.35
CA VAL A 322 -8.23 -11.73 10.23
C VAL A 322 -8.60 -10.33 10.72
N ARG A 323 -9.72 -10.17 11.42
CA ARG A 323 -10.23 -8.85 11.86
C ARG A 323 -9.23 -8.02 12.68
N THR A 324 -8.27 -8.67 13.33
CA THR A 324 -7.26 -8.04 14.17
C THR A 324 -5.94 -7.76 13.46
N HIS A 325 -5.85 -8.02 12.14
CA HIS A 325 -4.66 -7.67 11.36
C HIS A 325 -4.38 -6.15 11.42
N LEU A 326 -3.12 -5.78 11.26
CA LEU A 326 -2.65 -4.39 11.27
C LEU A 326 -2.22 -3.90 9.88
N GLY A 327 -2.54 -4.63 8.80
CA GLY A 327 -2.08 -4.34 7.43
C GLY A 327 -2.46 -2.95 6.88
N PHE A 328 -3.55 -2.36 7.36
CA PHE A 328 -3.94 -0.98 7.04
C PHE A 328 -3.58 0.03 8.15
N GLY A 329 -2.74 -0.35 9.10
CA GLY A 329 -2.56 0.39 10.35
C GLY A 329 -3.82 0.39 11.21
N VAL A 330 -3.76 1.08 12.35
CA VAL A 330 -4.87 1.19 13.30
C VAL A 330 -4.80 2.54 14.03
N GLY A 331 -5.87 2.91 14.71
CA GLY A 331 -5.96 4.18 15.44
C GLY A 331 -6.23 5.37 14.51
N PRO A 332 -5.85 6.59 14.92
CA PRO A 332 -6.13 7.81 14.14
C PRO A 332 -5.58 7.77 12.71
N HIS A 333 -4.49 7.03 12.51
CA HIS A 333 -3.74 6.94 11.25
C HIS A 333 -4.02 5.69 10.41
N GLY A 334 -5.10 4.95 10.71
CA GLY A 334 -5.51 3.82 9.85
C GLY A 334 -5.78 4.27 8.42
N CYS A 335 -5.50 3.43 7.42
CA CYS A 335 -5.64 3.79 6.01
C CYS A 335 -7.06 4.27 5.69
N PRO A 336 -7.26 5.53 5.24
CA PRO A 336 -8.59 6.02 4.91
C PRO A 336 -9.15 5.33 3.67
N ALA A 337 -8.30 4.97 2.70
CA ALA A 337 -8.67 4.36 1.43
C ALA A 337 -8.84 2.82 1.50
N HIS A 338 -8.86 2.23 2.71
CA HIS A 338 -8.95 0.77 2.90
C HIS A 338 -10.07 0.12 2.04
N PRO A 339 -11.33 0.61 2.04
CA PRO A 339 -12.38 0.02 1.20
C PRO A 339 -12.05 0.02 -0.30
N LEU A 340 -11.41 1.10 -0.79
CA LEU A 340 -11.04 1.25 -2.20
C LEU A 340 -9.88 0.33 -2.59
N VAL A 341 -8.87 0.22 -1.72
CA VAL A 341 -7.68 -0.63 -1.95
C VAL A 341 -8.08 -2.09 -2.09
N THR A 342 -8.88 -2.59 -1.14
CA THR A 342 -9.34 -3.99 -1.15
C THR A 342 -10.29 -4.27 -2.30
N ALA A 343 -11.20 -3.35 -2.62
CA ALA A 343 -12.08 -3.47 -3.76
C ALA A 343 -11.31 -3.53 -5.09
N THR A 344 -10.33 -2.64 -5.30
CA THR A 344 -9.49 -2.63 -6.50
C THR A 344 -8.71 -3.94 -6.67
N ALA A 345 -8.06 -4.40 -5.60
CA ALA A 345 -7.30 -5.64 -5.62
C ALA A 345 -8.20 -6.86 -5.95
N ARG A 346 -9.35 -6.95 -5.29
CA ARG A 346 -10.35 -8.00 -5.54
C ARG A 346 -10.85 -7.96 -6.98
N THR A 347 -11.20 -6.79 -7.50
CA THR A 347 -11.71 -6.63 -8.87
C THR A 347 -10.68 -7.05 -9.91
N ALA A 348 -9.40 -6.67 -9.73
CA ALA A 348 -8.34 -7.09 -10.63
C ALA A 348 -8.18 -8.63 -10.65
N LEU A 349 -8.20 -9.28 -9.48
CA LEU A 349 -8.12 -10.74 -9.38
C LEU A 349 -9.34 -11.45 -9.98
N ASP A 350 -10.53 -10.92 -9.73
CA ASP A 350 -11.80 -11.44 -10.27
C ASP A 350 -11.76 -11.44 -11.81
N VAL A 351 -11.42 -10.29 -12.41
CA VAL A 351 -11.30 -10.13 -13.86
C VAL A 351 -10.18 -11.00 -14.43
N LEU A 352 -9.01 -11.07 -13.78
CA LEU A 352 -7.91 -11.95 -14.19
C LEU A 352 -8.39 -13.38 -14.35
N LEU A 353 -9.07 -13.90 -13.32
CA LEU A 353 -9.46 -15.30 -13.26
C LEU A 353 -10.72 -15.60 -14.09
N GLU A 354 -11.56 -14.60 -14.37
CA GLU A 354 -12.66 -14.67 -15.35
C GLU A 354 -12.12 -14.81 -16.78
N ARG A 355 -11.18 -13.93 -17.15
CA ARG A 355 -10.68 -13.81 -18.53
C ARG A 355 -9.57 -14.80 -18.85
N MET A 356 -8.84 -15.29 -17.84
CA MET A 356 -7.77 -16.28 -17.96
C MET A 356 -7.94 -17.40 -16.93
N PRO A 357 -8.96 -18.26 -17.07
CA PRO A 357 -9.20 -19.34 -16.11
C PRO A 357 -8.01 -20.31 -16.01
N GLY A 358 -7.22 -20.44 -17.08
CA GLY A 358 -6.01 -21.27 -17.14
C GLY A 358 -4.71 -20.59 -16.71
N VAL A 359 -4.75 -19.36 -16.19
CA VAL A 359 -3.55 -18.65 -15.72
C VAL A 359 -2.84 -19.47 -14.64
N ARG A 360 -1.52 -19.62 -14.79
CA ARG A 360 -0.66 -20.38 -13.88
C ARG A 360 0.73 -19.77 -13.86
N PRO A 361 1.52 -19.98 -12.79
CA PRO A 361 2.90 -19.53 -12.78
C PRO A 361 3.67 -20.17 -13.94
N ALA A 362 4.59 -19.41 -14.53
CA ALA A 362 5.53 -19.95 -15.51
C ALA A 362 6.37 -21.07 -14.85
N PRO A 363 6.84 -22.08 -15.60
CA PRO A 363 7.64 -23.17 -15.02
C PRO A 363 8.91 -22.72 -14.29
N THR A 364 9.46 -21.56 -14.67
CA THR A 364 10.66 -20.95 -14.07
C THR A 364 10.34 -19.96 -12.95
N TRP A 365 9.06 -19.67 -12.70
CA TRP A 365 8.66 -18.67 -11.72
C TRP A 365 9.03 -19.13 -10.30
N GLN A 366 9.59 -18.21 -9.54
CA GLN A 366 9.82 -18.33 -8.11
C GLN A 366 9.42 -17.03 -7.44
N ALA A 367 8.87 -17.12 -6.23
CA ALA A 367 8.58 -15.93 -5.44
C ALA A 367 9.89 -15.17 -5.17
N ALA A 368 9.93 -13.89 -5.54
CA ALA A 368 11.09 -13.02 -5.37
C ALA A 368 10.71 -11.71 -4.65
N PRO A 369 10.13 -11.80 -3.44
CA PRO A 369 9.72 -10.62 -2.72
C PRO A 369 10.91 -9.79 -2.25
N HIS A 370 10.73 -8.48 -2.19
CA HIS A 370 11.78 -7.55 -1.77
C HIS A 370 11.22 -6.29 -1.13
N GLY A 371 12.08 -5.53 -0.47
CA GLY A 371 11.76 -4.31 0.27
C GLY A 371 11.37 -4.59 1.73
N TRP A 372 11.58 -3.60 2.61
CA TRP A 372 11.34 -3.76 4.05
C TRP A 372 10.15 -2.95 4.55
N LYS A 373 10.09 -1.64 4.25
CA LYS A 373 8.94 -0.79 4.58
C LYS A 373 7.75 -1.09 3.69
N LEU A 374 7.98 -1.04 2.38
CA LEU A 374 7.06 -1.46 1.35
C LEU A 374 7.59 -2.74 0.75
N ARG A 375 6.82 -3.82 0.85
CA ARG A 375 7.14 -5.16 0.39
C ARG A 375 6.45 -5.43 -0.94
N LEU A 376 7.23 -5.71 -1.96
CA LEU A 376 6.72 -6.04 -3.28
C LEU A 376 6.71 -7.56 -3.45
N PRO A 377 5.71 -8.13 -4.16
CA PRO A 377 5.65 -9.58 -4.41
C PRO A 377 6.76 -10.08 -5.35
N GLY A 378 7.47 -9.15 -6.03
CA GLY A 378 8.37 -9.47 -7.14
C GLY A 378 7.60 -9.74 -8.44
N PRO A 379 8.31 -10.14 -9.52
CA PRO A 379 7.67 -10.54 -10.77
C PRO A 379 6.72 -11.72 -10.57
N LEU A 380 5.57 -11.67 -11.24
CA LEU A 380 4.56 -12.72 -11.26
C LEU A 380 4.46 -13.28 -12.67
N ASP A 381 5.57 -13.87 -13.14
CA ASP A 381 5.67 -14.50 -14.45
C ASP A 381 4.61 -15.60 -14.59
N ALA A 382 3.64 -15.34 -15.46
CA ALA A 382 2.51 -16.22 -15.70
C ALA A 382 2.44 -16.65 -17.16
N VAL A 383 1.82 -17.80 -17.38
CA VAL A 383 1.51 -18.33 -18.72
C VAL A 383 0.06 -18.82 -18.78
N TRP A 384 -0.54 -18.77 -19.96
CA TRP A 384 -1.89 -19.29 -20.23
C TRP A 384 -2.03 -19.69 -21.70
N GLU A 385 -3.01 -20.54 -21.97
CA GLU A 385 -3.37 -20.90 -23.35
C GLU A 385 -4.07 -19.72 -24.03
N VAL A 386 -3.56 -19.31 -25.20
CA VAL A 386 -4.23 -18.29 -26.03
C VAL A 386 -5.29 -19.01 -26.87
N ALA A 387 -6.55 -18.61 -26.73
CA ALA A 387 -7.60 -19.11 -27.62
C ALA A 387 -7.22 -18.79 -29.07
N SER A 388 -7.04 -19.82 -29.90
CA SER A 388 -6.70 -19.67 -31.31
C SER A 388 -7.79 -18.83 -31.98
N ARG A 389 -7.44 -17.61 -32.42
CA ARG A 389 -8.33 -16.78 -33.24
C ARG A 389 -8.69 -17.62 -34.47
N LYS A 390 -9.94 -18.06 -34.57
CA LYS A 390 -10.49 -18.56 -35.82
C LYS A 390 -10.40 -17.41 -36.82
N VAL A 391 -9.45 -17.52 -37.75
CA VAL A 391 -9.41 -16.67 -38.94
C VAL A 391 -10.66 -17.04 -39.75
N SER A 392 -11.66 -16.17 -39.73
CA SER A 392 -12.82 -16.24 -40.63
C SER A 392 -12.64 -15.26 -41.78
#